data_AF-A0A7V4HIZ9-F1
#
_entry.id   AF-A0A7V4HIZ9-F1
#
_cell.length_a   1.000
_cell.length_b   1.000
_cell.length_c   1.000
_cell.angle_alpha   90.00
_cell.angle_beta   90.00
_cell.angle_gamma   90.00
#
_symmetry.space_group_name_H-M   'P 1'
#
loop_
_entity.id
_entity.type
_entity.pdbx_description
1 polymer ?
#
loop_
_entity_poly.entity_id
_entity_poly.type
_entity_poly.pdbx_seq_one_letter_code
_entity_poly.pdbx_strand_id
1 'polypeptide(L)'
;MTRYLLADDGLPAQIWADGEPMLAEPAYFAENGTRLSGAITEMPAAKPMEARWTSEFSGKTCKIRAEFTVEFDGMMKFCLAVRPSGRAGPLALVIPIRGERARRFLYYPMGERGVRTGTVGEKDGVVFESRTAAYIGEAWREYSREKRTNAGLTWEEFWEPLRKSHRGYGFFAHLDVNDMNRGLFWFCDNAQGWVQSPDVSAIELVREGGTVRLILNLLAEPSDSLPERPMVFALLPHPARPLPKAYRLFERVSEKQDPKACSIFDAFRPWPMCPRNNATMKVYPAPDPARPDEGPSWEYAQSCIPAMKAAKPSGHITMYLSRAWFSCRAGAYDNWEWRSGENGAVSLTPYFNNYLCWEMDQWIGRKIWDAVYLDECYETPARNIEAGFSVKLPDGTEQPGVRNFDFRELMKRWRGIFAQHNVPPMLIAHHTHSWQYAGLVFCEACLDGENSPIVSLQSRDWIDSTSKERFETLQNARLWGVATFYMPFIAEGGFENKEKSQYPRWQWRMARQAQSM
;
A
#
# COMPACT_ATOMS: atom_id res chain seq x y z
N MET A 1 1.98 -8.57 -18.54
CA MET A 1 1.46 -7.25 -18.94
C MET A 1 -0.02 -7.22 -18.60
N THR A 2 -0.51 -6.17 -17.95
CA THR A 2 -1.92 -6.05 -17.55
C THR A 2 -2.80 -5.73 -18.76
N ARG A 3 -3.96 -6.36 -18.86
CA ARG A 3 -4.96 -6.07 -19.91
C ARG A 3 -6.37 -6.14 -19.32
N TYR A 4 -7.23 -5.24 -19.78
CA TYR A 4 -8.66 -5.26 -19.49
C TYR A 4 -9.44 -5.58 -20.77
N LEU A 5 -10.44 -6.44 -20.65
CA LEU A 5 -11.57 -6.51 -21.58
C LEU A 5 -12.76 -5.89 -20.84
N LEU A 6 -13.36 -4.86 -21.44
CA LEU A 6 -14.53 -4.19 -20.88
C LEU A 6 -15.81 -4.82 -21.43
N ALA A 7 -16.83 -4.94 -20.59
CA ALA A 7 -18.19 -5.22 -21.03
C ALA A 7 -18.83 -3.95 -21.63
N ASP A 8 -20.04 -4.08 -22.20
CA ASP A 8 -20.79 -2.97 -22.79
C ASP A 8 -21.15 -1.86 -21.78
N ASP A 9 -21.15 -2.20 -20.49
CA ASP A 9 -21.35 -1.29 -19.37
C ASP A 9 -20.05 -0.64 -18.86
N GLY A 10 -18.90 -0.98 -19.46
CA GLY A 10 -17.59 -0.44 -19.09
C GLY A 10 -16.94 -1.05 -17.85
N LEU A 11 -17.57 -2.03 -17.18
CA LEU A 11 -16.92 -2.80 -16.13
C LEU A 11 -15.97 -3.86 -16.73
N PRO A 12 -14.99 -4.37 -15.96
CA PRO A 12 -14.15 -5.46 -16.42
C PRO A 12 -14.95 -6.74 -16.70
N ALA A 13 -15.06 -7.12 -17.97
CA ALA A 13 -15.51 -8.45 -18.38
C ALA A 13 -14.43 -9.51 -18.11
N GLN A 14 -13.15 -9.12 -18.23
CA GLN A 14 -12.00 -9.94 -17.87
C GLN A 14 -10.79 -9.05 -17.57
N ILE A 15 -9.95 -9.50 -16.63
CA ILE A 15 -8.67 -8.87 -16.28
C ILE A 15 -7.58 -9.90 -16.50
N TRP A 16 -6.53 -9.57 -17.26
CA TRP A 16 -5.33 -10.39 -17.35
C TRP A 16 -4.23 -9.79 -16.49
N ALA A 17 -3.72 -10.58 -15.56
CA ALA A 17 -2.53 -10.27 -14.77
C ALA A 17 -1.43 -11.25 -15.17
N ASP A 18 -0.27 -10.72 -15.56
CA ASP A 18 0.85 -11.55 -16.04
C ASP A 18 0.48 -12.51 -17.19
N GLY A 19 -0.44 -12.09 -18.07
CA GLY A 19 -0.90 -12.88 -19.21
C GLY A 19 -2.00 -13.91 -18.90
N GLU A 20 -2.37 -14.07 -17.62
CA GLU A 20 -3.37 -15.04 -17.18
C GLU A 20 -4.70 -14.36 -16.82
N PRO A 21 -5.85 -14.93 -17.21
CA PRO A 21 -7.16 -14.40 -16.85
C PRO A 21 -7.42 -14.55 -15.34
N MET A 22 -7.96 -13.50 -14.73
CA MET A 22 -8.23 -13.42 -13.29
C MET A 22 -9.69 -13.66 -12.93
N LEU A 23 -10.62 -13.22 -13.77
CA LEU A 23 -12.05 -13.24 -13.46
C LEU A 23 -12.72 -14.53 -13.92
N ALA A 24 -13.61 -15.05 -13.07
CA ALA A 24 -14.47 -16.20 -13.37
C ALA A 24 -15.65 -15.81 -14.26
N GLU A 25 -16.14 -14.58 -14.09
CA GLU A 25 -17.20 -13.95 -14.87
C GLU A 25 -17.03 -12.41 -14.81
N PRO A 26 -17.73 -11.62 -15.65
CA PRO A 26 -17.66 -10.16 -15.60
C PRO A 26 -17.95 -9.59 -14.20
N ALA A 27 -17.24 -8.52 -13.82
CA ALA A 27 -17.59 -7.76 -12.63
C ALA A 27 -18.93 -7.03 -12.83
N TYR A 28 -19.72 -6.89 -11.78
CA TYR A 28 -21.07 -6.32 -11.88
C TYR A 28 -21.48 -5.57 -10.61
N PHE A 29 -22.32 -4.55 -10.78
CA PHE A 29 -23.08 -3.98 -9.67
C PHE A 29 -24.33 -4.83 -9.41
N ALA A 30 -24.72 -4.96 -8.15
CA ALA A 30 -25.95 -5.64 -7.74
C ALA A 30 -26.71 -4.82 -6.69
N GLU A 31 -28.00 -4.58 -6.93
CA GLU A 31 -28.92 -3.96 -5.98
C GLU A 31 -29.85 -5.05 -5.42
N ASN A 32 -29.90 -5.19 -4.09
CA ASN A 32 -30.62 -6.29 -3.42
C ASN A 32 -30.27 -7.68 -4.00
N GLY A 33 -28.99 -7.89 -4.33
CA GLY A 33 -28.50 -9.13 -4.95
C GLY A 33 -28.84 -9.31 -6.44
N THR A 34 -29.60 -8.40 -7.05
CA THR A 34 -29.94 -8.46 -8.49
C THR A 34 -28.96 -7.64 -9.30
N ARG A 35 -28.36 -8.23 -10.34
CA ARG A 35 -27.41 -7.55 -11.23
C ARG A 35 -28.05 -6.34 -11.91
N LEU A 36 -27.33 -5.23 -11.95
CA LEU A 36 -27.76 -4.03 -12.66
C LEU A 36 -27.36 -4.09 -14.14
N SER A 37 -28.20 -3.49 -14.98
CA SER A 37 -27.83 -3.17 -16.35
C SER A 37 -27.17 -1.79 -16.40
N GLY A 38 -26.09 -1.66 -17.17
CA GLY A 38 -25.47 -0.38 -17.47
C GLY A 38 -25.03 -0.28 -18.92
N ALA A 39 -24.54 0.91 -19.27
CA ALA A 39 -23.96 1.20 -20.58
C ALA A 39 -22.90 2.29 -20.45
N ILE A 40 -21.86 2.21 -21.27
CA ILE A 40 -20.92 3.31 -21.48
C ILE A 40 -21.69 4.47 -22.13
N THR A 41 -21.66 5.64 -21.50
CA THR A 41 -22.32 6.87 -21.99
C THR A 41 -21.34 7.84 -22.63
N GLU A 42 -20.06 7.77 -22.25
CA GLU A 42 -18.99 8.60 -22.82
C GLU A 42 -17.67 7.82 -22.84
N MET A 43 -16.96 7.82 -23.97
CA MET A 43 -15.61 7.23 -24.08
C MET A 43 -14.74 8.13 -24.95
N PRO A 44 -14.07 9.15 -24.37
CA PRO A 44 -13.13 9.98 -25.11
C PRO A 44 -11.96 9.14 -25.67
N ALA A 45 -11.27 9.71 -26.65
CA ALA A 45 -10.08 9.08 -27.22
C ALA A 45 -9.02 8.83 -26.13
N ALA A 46 -8.50 7.60 -26.09
CA ALA A 46 -7.44 7.23 -25.15
C ALA A 46 -6.15 8.01 -25.43
N LYS A 47 -5.44 8.36 -24.36
CA LYS A 47 -4.10 8.94 -24.41
C LYS A 47 -3.05 7.85 -24.10
N PRO A 48 -1.77 8.06 -24.44
CA PRO A 48 -0.73 7.07 -24.15
C PRO A 48 -0.61 6.68 -22.66
N MET A 49 -0.90 7.61 -21.76
CA MET A 49 -0.76 7.38 -20.31
C MET A 49 -2.07 7.01 -19.60
N GLU A 50 -3.22 7.24 -20.23
CA GLU A 50 -4.52 7.03 -19.61
C GLU A 50 -5.64 6.80 -20.64
N ALA A 51 -6.61 5.98 -20.28
CA ALA A 51 -7.92 5.91 -20.93
C ALA A 51 -9.01 6.25 -19.90
N ARG A 52 -10.06 6.94 -20.33
CA ARG A 52 -11.18 7.35 -19.47
C ARG A 52 -12.50 7.09 -20.16
N TRP A 53 -13.51 6.74 -19.38
CA TRP A 53 -14.88 6.62 -19.85
C TRP A 53 -15.85 6.81 -18.69
N THR A 54 -17.11 7.08 -19.03
CA THR A 54 -18.22 7.18 -18.08
C THR A 54 -19.26 6.14 -18.46
N SER A 55 -19.84 5.50 -17.45
CA SER A 55 -20.99 4.61 -17.60
C SER A 55 -22.10 4.99 -16.65
N GLU A 56 -23.33 4.63 -17.04
CA GLU A 56 -24.50 4.74 -16.19
C GLU A 56 -25.13 3.37 -15.97
N PHE A 57 -25.52 3.09 -14.72
CA PHE A 57 -26.23 1.87 -14.31
C PHE A 57 -27.56 2.25 -13.69
N SER A 58 -28.61 1.47 -13.98
CA SER A 58 -29.94 1.68 -13.44
C SER A 58 -30.37 0.48 -12.59
N GLY A 59 -30.61 0.74 -11.31
CA GLY A 59 -31.32 -0.14 -10.39
C GLY A 59 -32.79 0.25 -10.25
N LYS A 60 -33.50 -0.49 -9.40
CA LYS A 60 -34.89 -0.24 -9.04
C LYS A 60 -35.03 0.99 -8.15
N THR A 61 -34.06 1.23 -7.26
CA THR A 61 -34.13 2.30 -6.25
C THR A 61 -32.98 3.30 -6.32
N CYS A 62 -31.97 3.05 -7.14
CA CYS A 62 -30.86 3.97 -7.37
C CYS A 62 -30.32 3.91 -8.80
N LYS A 63 -29.60 4.96 -9.19
CA LYS A 63 -28.76 5.01 -10.38
C LYS A 63 -27.31 5.23 -9.99
N ILE A 64 -26.38 4.68 -10.76
CA ILE A 64 -24.95 4.86 -10.54
C ILE A 64 -24.40 5.56 -11.77
N ARG A 65 -23.72 6.70 -11.57
CA ARG A 65 -22.80 7.25 -12.55
C ARG A 65 -21.39 6.86 -12.14
N ALA A 66 -20.71 6.14 -13.02
CA ALA A 66 -19.36 5.64 -12.78
C ALA A 66 -18.38 6.27 -13.76
N GLU A 67 -17.38 6.97 -13.24
CA GLU A 67 -16.25 7.47 -14.02
C GLU A 67 -15.05 6.56 -13.79
N PHE A 68 -14.52 6.05 -14.89
CA PHE A 68 -13.39 5.12 -14.87
C PHE A 68 -12.16 5.76 -15.48
N THR A 69 -11.00 5.46 -14.91
CA THR A 69 -9.70 5.83 -15.46
C THR A 69 -8.75 4.65 -15.38
N VAL A 70 -8.21 4.21 -16.51
CA VAL A 70 -7.12 3.23 -16.55
C VAL A 70 -5.82 3.94 -16.87
N GLU A 71 -4.82 3.79 -16.00
CA GLU A 71 -3.47 4.32 -16.21
C GLU A 71 -2.54 3.29 -16.89
N PHE A 72 -1.41 3.77 -17.42
CA PHE A 72 -0.43 2.98 -18.18
C PHE A 72 0.15 1.76 -17.45
N ASP A 73 0.12 1.74 -16.12
CA ASP A 73 0.59 0.60 -15.30
C ASP A 73 -0.53 -0.40 -14.98
N GLY A 74 -1.73 -0.18 -15.52
CA GLY A 74 -2.89 -1.05 -15.34
C GLY A 74 -3.73 -0.74 -14.11
N MET A 75 -3.46 0.34 -13.36
CA MET A 75 -4.38 0.79 -12.32
C MET A 75 -5.69 1.26 -12.95
N MET A 76 -6.82 0.70 -12.53
CA MET A 76 -8.17 1.13 -12.91
C MET A 76 -8.85 1.80 -11.71
N LYS A 77 -9.03 3.11 -11.78
CA LYS A 77 -9.74 3.93 -10.79
C LYS A 77 -11.24 3.95 -11.07
N PHE A 78 -12.01 3.86 -10.00
CA PHE A 78 -13.47 3.94 -9.95
C PHE A 78 -13.84 5.20 -9.18
N CYS A 79 -14.65 6.07 -9.77
CA CYS A 79 -15.28 7.20 -9.09
C CYS A 79 -16.80 7.06 -9.27
N LEU A 80 -17.50 6.68 -8.19
CA LEU A 80 -18.90 6.29 -8.25
C LEU A 80 -19.77 7.32 -7.53
N ALA A 81 -20.73 7.88 -8.25
CA ALA A 81 -21.79 8.70 -7.68
C ALA A 81 -23.10 7.91 -7.73
N VAL A 82 -23.67 7.63 -6.56
CA VAL A 82 -24.97 6.94 -6.44
C VAL A 82 -26.06 7.99 -6.23
N ARG A 83 -27.10 7.96 -7.06
CA ARG A 83 -28.26 8.84 -6.96
C ARG A 83 -29.49 8.01 -6.61
N PRO A 84 -30.12 8.25 -5.46
CA PRO A 84 -31.32 7.54 -5.08
C PRO A 84 -32.51 8.05 -5.93
N SER A 85 -33.42 7.14 -6.30
CA SER A 85 -34.75 7.50 -6.84
C SER A 85 -35.87 7.34 -5.80
N GLY A 86 -35.48 7.03 -4.55
CA GLY A 86 -36.32 6.76 -3.37
C GLY A 86 -35.41 6.25 -2.24
N ARG A 87 -35.90 5.39 -1.36
CA ARG A 87 -35.04 4.68 -0.41
C ARG A 87 -34.14 3.71 -1.17
N ALA A 88 -32.86 4.04 -1.32
CA ALA A 88 -31.91 3.19 -2.04
C ALA A 88 -31.69 1.90 -1.26
N GLY A 89 -31.88 0.76 -1.90
CA GLY A 89 -31.59 -0.55 -1.32
C GLY A 89 -30.08 -0.84 -1.27
N PRO A 90 -29.68 -1.91 -0.56
CA PRO A 90 -28.31 -2.39 -0.54
C PRO A 90 -27.73 -2.54 -1.95
N LEU A 91 -26.52 -2.03 -2.13
CA LEU A 91 -25.82 -1.95 -3.40
C LEU A 91 -24.40 -2.46 -3.21
N ALA A 92 -23.98 -3.41 -4.05
CA ALA A 92 -22.64 -3.96 -4.04
C ALA A 92 -21.97 -3.91 -5.42
N LEU A 93 -20.65 -3.77 -5.45
CA LEU A 93 -19.82 -4.17 -6.59
C LEU A 93 -19.25 -5.55 -6.29
N VAL A 94 -19.49 -6.51 -7.18
CA VAL A 94 -18.97 -7.88 -7.05
C VAL A 94 -17.89 -8.11 -8.11
N ILE A 95 -16.72 -8.59 -7.67
CA ILE A 95 -15.59 -8.93 -8.52
C ILE A 95 -15.32 -10.44 -8.37
N PRO A 96 -15.78 -11.28 -9.31
CA PRO A 96 -15.66 -12.72 -9.23
C PRO A 96 -14.29 -13.18 -9.72
N ILE A 97 -13.40 -13.54 -8.79
CA ILE A 97 -12.06 -14.03 -9.07
C ILE A 97 -12.09 -15.55 -9.22
N ARG A 98 -11.33 -16.09 -10.18
CA ARG A 98 -11.17 -17.54 -10.33
C ARG A 98 -10.54 -18.14 -9.08
N GLY A 99 -11.09 -19.25 -8.57
CA GLY A 99 -10.62 -19.89 -7.35
C GLY A 99 -9.15 -20.29 -7.40
N GLU A 100 -8.65 -20.74 -8.56
CA GLU A 100 -7.24 -21.08 -8.73
C GLU A 100 -6.29 -19.87 -8.71
N ARG A 101 -6.83 -18.66 -8.93
CA ARG A 101 -6.14 -17.36 -8.88
C ARG A 101 -6.22 -16.70 -7.49
N ALA A 102 -7.02 -17.26 -6.58
CA ALA A 102 -7.28 -16.74 -5.24
C ALA A 102 -6.86 -17.75 -4.18
N ARG A 103 -5.56 -17.87 -3.92
CA ARG A 103 -4.96 -18.83 -2.96
C ARG A 103 -4.47 -18.17 -1.67
N ARG A 104 -4.07 -16.91 -1.77
CA ARG A 104 -3.61 -16.09 -0.65
C ARG A 104 -4.35 -14.76 -0.67
N PHE A 105 -4.36 -14.12 0.48
CA PHE A 105 -4.81 -12.74 0.61
C PHE A 105 -3.88 -11.93 1.49
N LEU A 106 -3.92 -10.62 1.30
CA LEU A 106 -3.28 -9.64 2.17
C LEU A 106 -4.24 -8.46 2.32
N TYR A 107 -4.55 -8.00 3.52
CA TYR A 107 -5.37 -6.80 3.71
C TYR A 107 -4.85 -5.92 4.83
N TYR A 108 -5.26 -4.66 4.83
CA TYR A 108 -4.99 -3.73 5.91
C TYR A 108 -6.29 -3.17 6.50
N PRO A 109 -6.60 -3.48 7.76
CA PRO A 109 -7.68 -2.84 8.50
C PRO A 109 -7.41 -1.36 8.73
N MET A 110 -8.37 -0.51 8.36
CA MET A 110 -8.27 0.93 8.62
C MET A 110 -8.08 1.20 10.11
N GLY A 111 -7.03 1.96 10.44
CA GLY A 111 -6.72 2.34 11.81
C GLY A 111 -5.89 1.33 12.61
N GLU A 112 -5.53 0.18 12.03
CA GLU A 112 -4.61 -0.77 12.67
C GLU A 112 -3.14 -0.53 12.28
N ARG A 113 -2.21 -1.20 12.96
CA ARG A 113 -0.79 -1.20 12.60
C ARG A 113 -0.41 -2.51 11.91
N GLY A 114 -0.45 -2.48 10.58
CA GLY A 114 0.15 -3.47 9.71
C GLY A 114 -0.83 -4.39 9.00
N VAL A 115 -0.29 -5.09 8.00
CA VAL A 115 -1.07 -5.96 7.12
C VAL A 115 -1.35 -7.32 7.76
N ARG A 116 -2.52 -7.87 7.46
CA ARG A 116 -2.89 -9.26 7.73
C ARG A 116 -2.68 -10.07 6.46
N THR A 117 -2.19 -11.30 6.60
CA THR A 117 -1.99 -12.22 5.48
C THR A 117 -2.61 -13.56 5.82
N GLY A 118 -3.07 -14.30 4.81
CA GLY A 118 -3.69 -15.59 5.04
C GLY A 118 -3.92 -16.41 3.78
N THR A 119 -4.53 -17.58 3.98
CA THR A 119 -4.85 -18.54 2.92
C THR A 119 -6.33 -18.51 2.61
N VAL A 120 -6.67 -18.50 1.33
CA VAL A 120 -8.04 -18.79 0.89
C VAL A 120 -8.20 -20.30 0.89
N GLY A 121 -8.93 -20.83 1.87
CA GLY A 121 -9.19 -22.28 1.98
C GLY A 121 -10.14 -22.79 0.88
N GLU A 122 -10.31 -24.11 0.81
CA GLU A 122 -11.19 -24.77 -0.18
C GLU A 122 -12.66 -24.82 0.25
N LYS A 123 -12.97 -24.47 1.51
CA LYS A 123 -14.35 -24.48 2.01
C LYS A 123 -15.12 -23.28 1.48
N ASP A 124 -16.33 -23.54 1.00
CA ASP A 124 -17.28 -22.48 0.65
C ASP A 124 -17.70 -21.68 1.89
N GLY A 125 -18.01 -20.41 1.67
CA GLY A 125 -18.40 -19.44 2.68
C GLY A 125 -17.46 -18.24 2.78
N VAL A 126 -17.66 -17.45 3.83
CA VAL A 126 -16.86 -16.25 4.11
C VAL A 126 -15.42 -16.65 4.46
N VAL A 127 -14.47 -16.14 3.68
CA VAL A 127 -13.01 -16.31 3.90
C VAL A 127 -12.53 -15.30 4.93
N PHE A 128 -12.86 -14.01 4.72
CA PHE A 128 -12.74 -12.95 5.71
C PHE A 128 -13.72 -11.82 5.36
N GLU A 129 -13.90 -10.91 6.31
CA GLU A 129 -14.79 -9.76 6.17
C GLU A 129 -14.23 -8.56 6.96
N SER A 130 -14.67 -7.34 6.62
CA SER A 130 -14.09 -6.11 7.15
C SER A 130 -14.62 -5.65 8.49
N ARG A 131 -15.73 -6.20 8.98
CA ARG A 131 -16.25 -5.86 10.32
C ARG A 131 -15.14 -6.02 11.35
N THR A 132 -15.07 -5.05 12.26
CA THR A 132 -14.12 -5.10 13.36
C THR A 132 -14.36 -6.40 14.11
N ALA A 133 -13.31 -7.20 14.27
CA ALA A 133 -13.36 -8.34 15.16
C ALA A 133 -13.54 -7.82 16.60
N ALA A 134 -14.21 -8.58 17.46
CA ALA A 134 -14.08 -8.36 18.90
C ALA A 134 -12.58 -8.31 19.27
N TYR A 135 -12.20 -7.50 20.25
CA TYR A 135 -10.79 -7.29 20.55
C TYR A 135 -10.08 -8.63 20.87
N ILE A 136 -9.29 -9.13 19.90
CA ILE A 136 -8.73 -10.50 19.91
C ILE A 136 -7.87 -10.72 21.15
N GLY A 137 -7.22 -9.68 21.68
CA GLY A 137 -6.40 -9.80 22.90
C GLY A 137 -7.21 -10.16 24.15
N GLU A 138 -8.41 -9.60 24.31
CA GLU A 138 -9.29 -9.95 25.45
C GLU A 138 -9.91 -11.32 25.25
N ALA A 139 -10.42 -11.58 24.05
CA ALA A 139 -10.96 -12.89 23.68
C ALA A 139 -9.91 -13.99 23.84
N TRP A 140 -8.64 -13.75 23.47
CA TRP A 140 -7.55 -14.70 23.67
C TRP A 140 -7.23 -14.92 25.14
N ARG A 141 -7.26 -13.87 25.97
CA ARG A 141 -7.10 -14.00 27.43
C ARG A 141 -8.24 -14.81 28.06
N GLU A 142 -9.47 -14.64 27.58
CA GLU A 142 -10.63 -15.42 28.00
C GLU A 142 -10.55 -16.87 27.55
N TYR A 143 -10.32 -17.11 26.26
CA TYR A 143 -10.06 -18.44 25.72
C TYR A 143 -8.93 -19.15 26.49
N SER A 144 -7.81 -18.47 26.76
CA SER A 144 -6.70 -19.04 27.51
C SER A 144 -7.06 -19.42 28.95
N ARG A 145 -8.04 -18.74 29.55
CA ARG A 145 -8.58 -19.10 30.87
C ARG A 145 -9.51 -20.31 30.77
N GLU A 146 -10.43 -20.32 29.81
CA GLU A 146 -11.38 -21.42 29.60
C GLU A 146 -10.72 -22.71 29.13
N LYS A 147 -9.69 -22.62 28.27
CA LYS A 147 -8.90 -23.76 27.80
C LYS A 147 -8.23 -24.51 28.95
N ARG A 148 -7.92 -23.84 30.08
CA ARG A 148 -7.33 -24.46 31.27
C ARG A 148 -8.32 -25.38 32.00
N THR A 149 -9.61 -25.09 31.94
CA THR A 149 -10.66 -25.89 32.58
C THR A 149 -11.37 -26.82 31.58
N ASN A 150 -11.32 -26.51 30.29
CA ASN A 150 -11.80 -27.33 29.19
C ASN A 150 -10.67 -27.54 28.15
N ALA A 151 -9.86 -28.56 28.37
CA ALA A 151 -8.74 -28.89 27.48
C ALA A 151 -9.18 -29.23 26.04
N GLY A 152 -10.45 -29.56 25.81
CA GLY A 152 -11.01 -29.84 24.48
C GLY A 152 -11.34 -28.59 23.65
N LEU A 153 -11.63 -27.46 24.29
CA LEU A 153 -12.11 -26.23 23.63
C LEU A 153 -11.10 -25.71 22.58
N THR A 154 -11.47 -25.67 21.32
CA THR A 154 -10.62 -25.05 20.27
C THR A 154 -10.80 -23.54 20.24
N TRP A 155 -9.85 -22.80 19.66
CA TRP A 155 -9.98 -21.35 19.49
C TRP A 155 -11.22 -21.04 18.62
N GLU A 156 -11.43 -21.80 17.56
CA GLU A 156 -12.56 -21.66 16.64
C GLU A 156 -13.90 -21.82 17.36
N GLU A 157 -14.03 -22.83 18.23
CA GLU A 157 -15.26 -23.06 19.01
C GLU A 157 -15.56 -21.93 19.99
N PHE A 158 -14.54 -21.34 20.62
CA PHE A 158 -14.70 -20.19 21.51
C PHE A 158 -15.01 -18.91 20.74
N TRP A 159 -14.27 -18.68 19.65
CA TRP A 159 -14.25 -17.42 18.93
C TRP A 159 -15.46 -17.22 18.02
N GLU A 160 -15.92 -18.26 17.33
CA GLU A 160 -16.94 -18.13 16.30
C GLU A 160 -18.29 -17.57 16.81
N PRO A 161 -18.81 -17.95 17.99
CA PRO A 161 -20.01 -17.34 18.56
C PRO A 161 -19.83 -15.86 18.91
N LEU A 162 -18.68 -15.50 19.52
CA LEU A 162 -18.36 -14.12 19.90
C LEU A 162 -18.22 -13.24 18.65
N ARG A 163 -17.54 -13.75 17.63
CA ARG A 163 -17.38 -13.09 16.33
C ARG A 163 -18.73 -12.85 15.65
N LYS A 164 -19.64 -13.83 15.68
CA LYS A 164 -20.98 -13.70 15.08
C LYS A 164 -21.88 -12.71 15.82
N SER A 165 -21.75 -12.60 17.14
CA SER A 165 -22.57 -11.68 17.93
C SER A 165 -22.04 -10.25 17.94
N HIS A 166 -20.76 -10.06 17.64
CA HIS A 166 -20.14 -8.74 17.59
C HIS A 166 -20.71 -7.91 16.43
N ARG A 167 -21.07 -6.67 16.77
CA ARG A 167 -21.55 -5.65 15.85
C ARG A 167 -20.59 -4.47 15.92
N GLY A 168 -20.04 -4.07 14.79
CA GLY A 168 -19.00 -3.06 14.75
C GLY A 168 -18.69 -2.65 13.32
N TYR A 169 -18.51 -1.34 13.11
CA TYR A 169 -18.05 -0.82 11.83
C TYR A 169 -16.61 -1.24 11.58
N GLY A 170 -16.30 -1.58 10.33
CA GLY A 170 -14.96 -1.94 9.96
C GLY A 170 -14.75 -1.90 8.46
N PHE A 171 -13.54 -1.51 8.07
CA PHE A 171 -13.20 -1.16 6.71
C PHE A 171 -11.74 -1.49 6.42
N PHE A 172 -11.41 -1.74 5.16
CA PHE A 172 -10.04 -1.96 4.72
C PHE A 172 -9.53 -0.79 3.90
N ALA A 173 -8.28 -0.41 4.09
CA ALA A 173 -7.59 0.55 3.22
C ALA A 173 -7.24 -0.09 1.88
N HIS A 174 -6.82 -1.35 1.94
CA HIS A 174 -6.49 -2.14 0.77
C HIS A 174 -6.62 -3.64 1.04
N LEU A 175 -6.74 -4.39 -0.04
CA LEU A 175 -6.85 -5.85 -0.08
C LEU A 175 -6.18 -6.37 -1.35
N ASP A 176 -5.46 -7.46 -1.22
CA ASP A 176 -4.99 -8.29 -2.32
C ASP A 176 -5.57 -9.69 -2.23
N VAL A 177 -5.84 -10.28 -3.40
CA VAL A 177 -6.17 -11.69 -3.58
C VAL A 177 -5.30 -12.23 -4.71
N ASN A 178 -4.50 -13.25 -4.42
CA ASN A 178 -3.44 -13.70 -5.34
C ASN A 178 -3.18 -15.20 -5.32
N ASP A 179 -2.41 -15.67 -6.32
CA ASP A 179 -1.92 -17.04 -6.43
C ASP A 179 -0.39 -17.17 -6.25
N MET A 180 0.21 -16.19 -5.56
CA MET A 180 1.65 -16.04 -5.33
C MET A 180 2.48 -15.71 -6.57
N ASN A 181 1.86 -15.58 -7.75
CA ASN A 181 2.57 -15.19 -8.97
C ASN A 181 1.93 -13.96 -9.62
N ARG A 182 0.61 -13.84 -9.50
CA ARG A 182 -0.19 -12.67 -9.86
C ARG A 182 -1.34 -12.49 -8.88
N GLY A 183 -1.88 -11.28 -8.83
CA GLY A 183 -3.01 -10.94 -7.96
C GLY A 183 -3.79 -9.73 -8.44
N LEU A 184 -4.78 -9.36 -7.63
CA LEU A 184 -5.65 -8.21 -7.85
C LEU A 184 -5.67 -7.37 -6.56
N PHE A 185 -4.96 -6.25 -6.59
CA PHE A 185 -4.86 -5.33 -5.46
C PHE A 185 -5.97 -4.27 -5.55
N TRP A 186 -6.91 -4.29 -4.63
CA TRP A 186 -7.90 -3.24 -4.41
C TRP A 186 -7.41 -2.26 -3.34
N PHE A 187 -7.61 -0.96 -3.54
CA PHE A 187 -7.30 0.05 -2.53
C PHE A 187 -8.18 1.30 -2.64
N CYS A 188 -8.26 2.05 -1.54
CA CYS A 188 -8.89 3.36 -1.46
C CYS A 188 -8.17 4.24 -0.41
N ASP A 189 -8.64 5.48 -0.27
CA ASP A 189 -8.17 6.39 0.78
C ASP A 189 -9.02 6.29 2.06
N ASN A 190 -10.34 6.12 1.93
CA ASN A 190 -11.27 5.97 3.06
C ASN A 190 -12.65 5.48 2.58
N ALA A 191 -13.59 5.36 3.52
CA ALA A 191 -14.96 4.95 3.25
C ALA A 191 -15.88 6.12 2.86
N GLN A 192 -15.35 7.25 2.38
CA GLN A 192 -16.18 8.37 1.92
C GLN A 192 -17.11 7.91 0.80
N GLY A 193 -18.39 8.26 0.92
CA GLY A 193 -19.43 7.85 -0.03
C GLY A 193 -20.15 6.56 0.35
N TRP A 194 -19.54 5.71 1.18
CA TRP A 194 -20.12 4.42 1.58
C TRP A 194 -21.22 4.59 2.64
N VAL A 195 -22.25 3.76 2.57
CA VAL A 195 -23.18 3.54 3.69
C VAL A 195 -22.77 2.25 4.37
N GLN A 196 -22.15 2.39 5.54
CA GLN A 196 -21.65 1.26 6.32
C GLN A 196 -22.68 0.74 7.31
N SER A 197 -22.52 -0.51 7.73
CA SER A 197 -23.37 -1.20 8.71
C SER A 197 -22.51 -1.83 9.80
N PRO A 198 -22.99 -1.90 11.05
CA PRO A 198 -22.36 -2.71 12.08
C PRO A 198 -22.65 -4.21 11.91
N ASP A 199 -23.59 -4.57 11.03
CA ASP A 199 -24.09 -5.94 10.81
C ASP A 199 -23.59 -6.56 9.51
N VAL A 200 -23.44 -5.73 8.48
CA VAL A 200 -22.96 -6.12 7.15
C VAL A 200 -21.60 -5.50 6.90
N SER A 201 -20.61 -6.33 6.62
CA SER A 201 -19.24 -5.88 6.32
C SER A 201 -19.21 -5.03 5.06
N ALA A 202 -18.45 -3.94 5.07
CA ALA A 202 -18.25 -3.14 3.86
C ALA A 202 -17.50 -3.94 2.78
N ILE A 203 -16.56 -4.81 3.18
CA ILE A 203 -15.75 -5.60 2.27
C ILE A 203 -15.77 -7.05 2.73
N GLU A 204 -16.04 -7.96 1.80
CA GLU A 204 -16.09 -9.40 2.06
C GLU A 204 -15.31 -10.15 0.98
N LEU A 205 -14.67 -11.24 1.39
CA LEU A 205 -14.14 -12.24 0.47
C LEU A 205 -14.87 -13.55 0.72
N VAL A 206 -15.61 -14.03 -0.28
CA VAL A 206 -16.48 -15.21 -0.15
C VAL A 206 -16.11 -16.23 -1.20
N ARG A 207 -15.91 -17.49 -0.81
CA ARG A 207 -15.73 -18.60 -1.75
C ARG A 207 -17.06 -19.30 -2.00
N GLU A 208 -17.35 -19.55 -3.27
CA GLU A 208 -18.49 -20.37 -3.70
C GLU A 208 -18.04 -21.24 -4.89
N GLY A 209 -17.81 -22.52 -4.62
CA GLY A 209 -17.26 -23.47 -5.57
C GLY A 209 -15.90 -23.03 -6.11
N GLY A 210 -15.80 -22.96 -7.44
CA GLY A 210 -14.58 -22.55 -8.16
C GLY A 210 -14.37 -21.03 -8.24
N THR A 211 -15.16 -20.22 -7.54
CA THR A 211 -15.09 -18.76 -7.60
C THR A 211 -14.88 -18.17 -6.21
N VAL A 212 -14.05 -17.13 -6.13
CA VAL A 212 -13.84 -16.32 -4.94
C VAL A 212 -14.29 -14.89 -5.26
N ARG A 213 -15.35 -14.43 -4.60
CA ARG A 213 -15.96 -13.13 -4.82
C ARG A 213 -15.39 -12.12 -3.84
N LEU A 214 -14.75 -11.08 -4.37
CA LEU A 214 -14.54 -9.84 -3.64
C LEU A 214 -15.83 -9.01 -3.75
N ILE A 215 -16.50 -8.80 -2.63
CA ILE A 215 -17.76 -8.06 -2.55
C ILE A 215 -17.47 -6.74 -1.83
N LEU A 216 -17.82 -5.64 -2.50
CA LEU A 216 -17.74 -4.29 -1.98
C LEU A 216 -19.17 -3.79 -1.75
N ASN A 217 -19.65 -3.87 -0.50
CA ASN A 217 -20.98 -3.40 -0.11
C ASN A 217 -21.00 -1.87 -0.01
N LEU A 218 -21.10 -1.21 -1.16
CA LEU A 218 -21.12 0.24 -1.34
C LEU A 218 -22.21 0.91 -0.50
N LEU A 219 -23.41 0.31 -0.51
CA LEU A 219 -24.49 0.59 0.43
C LEU A 219 -24.82 -0.72 1.16
N ALA A 220 -24.37 -0.86 2.39
CA ALA A 220 -24.60 -2.05 3.21
C ALA A 220 -26.05 -2.15 3.73
N GLU A 221 -26.72 -1.01 3.88
CA GLU A 221 -28.09 -0.91 4.38
C GLU A 221 -28.97 -0.03 3.48
N PRO A 222 -30.31 -0.24 3.48
CA PRO A 222 -31.22 0.65 2.79
C PRO A 222 -31.20 2.06 3.39
N SER A 223 -30.90 3.07 2.57
CA SER A 223 -30.75 4.46 3.02
C SER A 223 -31.59 5.46 2.21
N ASP A 224 -32.19 6.41 2.92
CA ASP A 224 -32.88 7.57 2.34
C ASP A 224 -31.93 8.74 2.06
N SER A 225 -30.75 8.72 2.68
CA SER A 225 -29.75 9.78 2.58
C SER A 225 -28.42 9.17 2.14
N LEU A 226 -27.99 9.50 0.93
CA LEU A 226 -26.67 9.11 0.43
C LEU A 226 -25.68 10.25 0.62
N PRO A 227 -24.40 9.96 0.93
CA PRO A 227 -23.38 11.00 0.98
C PRO A 227 -23.23 11.67 -0.40
N GLU A 228 -23.05 12.99 -0.42
CA GLU A 228 -22.89 13.76 -1.67
C GLU A 228 -21.58 13.45 -2.40
N ARG A 229 -20.53 13.08 -1.65
CA ARG A 229 -19.20 12.82 -2.20
C ARG A 229 -19.14 11.43 -2.83
N PRO A 230 -18.51 11.29 -4.01
CA PRO A 230 -18.40 10.01 -4.69
C PRO A 230 -17.52 9.02 -3.92
N MET A 231 -17.80 7.74 -4.08
CA MET A 231 -16.93 6.66 -3.63
C MET A 231 -15.74 6.56 -4.58
N VAL A 232 -14.51 6.54 -4.05
CA VAL A 232 -13.30 6.47 -4.87
C VAL A 232 -12.39 5.34 -4.41
N PHE A 233 -12.13 4.39 -5.31
CA PHE A 233 -11.22 3.27 -5.09
C PHE A 233 -10.58 2.84 -6.42
N ALA A 234 -9.65 1.90 -6.37
CA ALA A 234 -8.99 1.39 -7.57
C ALA A 234 -8.67 -0.09 -7.49
N LEU A 235 -8.54 -0.70 -8.67
CA LEU A 235 -7.99 -2.04 -8.86
C LEU A 235 -6.63 -1.91 -9.54
N LEU A 236 -5.64 -2.66 -9.06
CA LEU A 236 -4.31 -2.74 -9.62
C LEU A 236 -3.89 -4.21 -9.76
N PRO A 237 -4.06 -4.82 -10.94
CA PRO A 237 -3.60 -6.18 -11.21
C PRO A 237 -2.06 -6.20 -11.16
N HIS A 238 -1.50 -7.24 -10.55
CA HIS A 238 -0.06 -7.33 -10.37
C HIS A 238 0.52 -8.70 -10.71
N PRO A 239 1.82 -8.79 -11.05
CA PRO A 239 2.79 -7.68 -11.09
C PRO A 239 2.48 -6.65 -12.18
N ALA A 240 2.38 -5.37 -11.80
CA ALA A 240 2.01 -4.28 -12.71
C ALA A 240 3.12 -3.98 -13.73
N ARG A 241 4.36 -4.34 -13.38
CA ARG A 241 5.54 -4.28 -14.23
C ARG A 241 6.40 -5.53 -14.03
N PRO A 242 7.18 -5.96 -15.02
CA PRO A 242 8.12 -7.05 -14.86
C PRO A 242 9.11 -6.75 -13.73
N LEU A 243 9.53 -7.80 -13.02
CA LEU A 243 10.67 -7.68 -12.11
C LEU A 243 11.91 -7.17 -12.88
N PRO A 244 12.70 -6.25 -12.30
CA PRO A 244 13.94 -5.82 -12.90
C PRO A 244 14.87 -7.00 -13.24
N LYS A 245 15.53 -6.93 -14.40
CA LYS A 245 16.55 -7.92 -14.75
C LYS A 245 17.62 -7.95 -13.66
N ALA A 246 18.03 -9.15 -13.26
CA ALA A 246 19.01 -9.33 -12.20
C ALA A 246 18.67 -8.61 -10.88
N TYR A 247 17.38 -8.44 -10.54
CA TYR A 247 16.96 -7.85 -9.26
C TYR A 247 17.64 -8.51 -8.03
N ARG A 248 17.94 -9.81 -8.13
CA ARG A 248 18.69 -10.61 -7.15
C ARG A 248 20.16 -10.20 -6.97
N LEU A 249 20.69 -9.41 -7.91
CA LEU A 249 22.06 -8.93 -7.93
C LEU A 249 22.20 -7.45 -7.57
N PHE A 250 21.10 -6.73 -7.27
CA PHE A 250 21.18 -5.31 -6.89
C PHE A 250 22.25 -5.10 -5.81
N GLU A 251 22.33 -5.99 -4.79
CA GLU A 251 23.34 -5.97 -3.72
C GLU A 251 24.67 -6.71 -3.97
N ARG A 252 24.90 -7.30 -5.15
CA ARG A 252 25.95 -8.34 -5.32
C ARG A 252 27.02 -8.06 -6.37
N VAL A 253 26.96 -6.95 -7.09
CA VAL A 253 28.00 -6.67 -8.08
C VAL A 253 29.18 -5.99 -7.39
N SER A 254 30.39 -6.54 -7.55
CA SER A 254 31.58 -5.89 -7.01
C SER A 254 31.78 -4.53 -7.70
N GLU A 255 32.36 -3.56 -7.01
CA GLU A 255 32.66 -2.22 -7.59
C GLU A 255 33.48 -2.33 -8.89
N LYS A 256 34.28 -3.40 -9.02
CA LYS A 256 35.06 -3.70 -10.24
C LYS A 256 34.20 -4.16 -11.42
N GLN A 257 33.05 -4.76 -11.16
CA GLN A 257 32.13 -5.30 -12.18
C GLN A 257 31.02 -4.31 -12.53
N ASP A 258 30.55 -3.54 -11.54
CA ASP A 258 29.61 -2.44 -11.74
C ASP A 258 29.90 -1.36 -10.69
N PRO A 259 30.57 -0.26 -11.07
CA PRO A 259 30.84 0.84 -10.17
C PRO A 259 29.55 1.59 -9.79
N LYS A 260 28.39 1.27 -10.36
CA LYS A 260 27.07 1.79 -9.98
C LYS A 260 26.17 0.75 -9.30
N ALA A 261 26.72 -0.39 -8.88
CA ALA A 261 25.98 -1.39 -8.10
C ALA A 261 25.26 -0.71 -6.93
N CYS A 262 23.96 -0.94 -6.82
CA CYS A 262 23.14 -0.32 -5.79
C CYS A 262 23.32 -1.09 -4.48
N SER A 263 24.01 -0.51 -3.49
CA SER A 263 23.84 -1.00 -2.13
C SER A 263 22.76 -0.18 -1.43
N ILE A 264 21.66 -0.85 -1.10
CA ILE A 264 20.57 -0.34 -0.26
C ILE A 264 21.11 0.23 1.06
N PHE A 265 22.27 -0.25 1.52
CA PHE A 265 22.94 0.19 2.74
C PHE A 265 23.59 1.56 2.62
N ASP A 266 23.76 2.07 1.41
CA ASP A 266 24.34 3.39 1.18
C ASP A 266 23.44 4.51 1.73
N ALA A 267 22.15 4.25 1.87
CA ALA A 267 21.22 5.15 2.53
C ALA A 267 21.54 5.42 4.02
N PHE A 268 22.23 4.48 4.69
CA PHE A 268 22.58 4.56 6.11
C PHE A 268 24.02 5.03 6.36
N ARG A 269 24.78 5.33 5.31
CA ARG A 269 26.17 5.79 5.47
C ARG A 269 26.22 7.26 5.90
N PRO A 270 27.10 7.63 6.84
CA PRO A 270 27.37 9.03 7.11
C PRO A 270 28.14 9.65 5.94
N TRP A 271 27.63 10.75 5.40
CA TRP A 271 28.32 11.54 4.38
C TRP A 271 29.31 12.51 5.04
N PRO A 272 30.51 12.72 4.48
CA PRO A 272 31.52 13.62 5.05
C PRO A 272 31.01 15.06 5.18
N MET A 273 30.09 15.44 4.29
CA MET A 273 29.32 16.67 4.36
C MET A 273 27.89 16.34 3.97
N CYS A 274 26.93 16.64 4.85
CA CYS A 274 25.53 16.44 4.50
C CYS A 274 24.98 17.72 3.84
N PRO A 275 24.59 17.68 2.55
CA PRO A 275 24.02 18.85 1.87
C PRO A 275 22.60 19.19 2.37
N ARG A 276 22.06 18.36 3.27
CA ARG A 276 20.76 18.45 3.91
C ARG A 276 20.97 18.42 5.42
N ASN A 277 20.17 19.16 6.19
CA ASN A 277 20.29 19.12 7.64
C ASN A 277 19.68 17.80 8.18
N ASN A 278 20.53 16.84 8.56
CA ASN A 278 20.15 15.47 8.94
C ASN A 278 19.22 15.35 10.16
N ALA A 279 19.08 16.39 10.99
CA ALA A 279 18.23 16.34 12.18
C ALA A 279 16.74 16.59 11.91
N THR A 280 16.32 16.84 10.65
CA THR A 280 15.03 17.54 10.42
C THR A 280 14.15 17.03 9.27
N MET A 281 14.48 15.91 8.61
CA MET A 281 13.72 15.35 7.46
C MET A 281 13.32 16.38 6.39
N LYS A 282 14.10 17.47 6.30
CA LYS A 282 13.91 18.56 5.35
C LYS A 282 14.09 18.02 3.95
N VAL A 283 13.21 18.41 3.04
CA VAL A 283 13.33 18.09 1.61
C VAL A 283 14.10 19.16 0.85
N TYR A 284 14.70 20.14 1.53
CA TYR A 284 15.45 21.27 0.98
C TYR A 284 16.86 21.32 1.57
N PRO A 285 17.81 22.02 0.93
CA PRO A 285 19.21 21.98 1.34
C PRO A 285 19.45 22.68 2.68
N ALA A 286 20.56 22.33 3.33
CA ALA A 286 21.07 23.08 4.46
C ALA A 286 21.48 24.50 4.03
N PRO A 287 21.50 25.48 4.95
CA PRO A 287 22.16 26.74 4.69
C PRO A 287 23.67 26.55 4.51
N ASP A 288 24.30 27.48 3.80
CA ASP A 288 25.76 27.55 3.69
C ASP A 288 26.34 27.83 5.09
N PRO A 289 27.24 26.98 5.64
CA PRO A 289 27.85 27.21 6.95
C PRO A 289 28.62 28.53 7.04
N ALA A 290 29.11 29.05 5.91
CA ALA A 290 29.77 30.36 5.85
C ALA A 290 28.76 31.53 5.89
N ARG A 291 27.50 31.29 5.54
CA ARG A 291 26.42 32.28 5.44
C ARG A 291 25.10 31.71 5.98
N PRO A 292 25.05 31.32 7.27
CA PRO A 292 23.92 30.57 7.82
C PRO A 292 22.59 31.36 7.79
N ASP A 293 22.67 32.69 7.87
CA ASP A 293 21.52 33.60 7.91
C ASP A 293 20.83 33.77 6.54
N GLU A 294 21.48 33.37 5.44
CA GLU A 294 20.88 33.43 4.08
C GLU A 294 19.86 32.30 3.84
N GLY A 295 19.77 31.32 4.74
CA GLY A 295 18.85 30.19 4.62
C GLY A 295 19.32 29.11 3.62
N PRO A 296 18.44 28.20 3.19
CA PRO A 296 18.78 27.06 2.33
C PRO A 296 19.52 27.45 1.05
N SER A 297 20.70 26.88 0.79
CA SER A 297 21.51 27.18 -0.41
C SER A 297 21.72 25.94 -1.29
N TRP A 298 21.31 26.05 -2.55
CA TRP A 298 21.57 25.04 -3.56
C TRP A 298 23.02 25.03 -4.03
N GLU A 299 23.66 26.20 -4.06
CA GLU A 299 25.07 26.37 -4.41
C GLU A 299 25.95 25.63 -3.39
N TYR A 300 25.66 25.78 -2.10
CA TYR A 300 26.31 25.01 -1.05
C TYR A 300 26.10 23.51 -1.23
N ALA A 301 24.85 23.06 -1.43
CA ALA A 301 24.55 21.65 -1.63
C ALA A 301 25.30 21.04 -2.83
N GLN A 302 25.45 21.78 -3.93
CA GLN A 302 26.25 21.35 -5.09
C GLN A 302 27.75 21.33 -4.77
N SER A 303 28.24 22.26 -3.95
CA SER A 303 29.64 22.29 -3.50
C SER A 303 30.03 21.05 -2.69
N CYS A 304 29.07 20.36 -2.06
CA CYS A 304 29.29 19.12 -1.31
C CYS A 304 29.59 17.90 -2.20
N ILE A 305 29.21 17.94 -3.49
CA ILE A 305 29.25 16.77 -4.39
C ILE A 305 30.65 16.12 -4.47
N PRO A 306 31.76 16.87 -4.65
CA PRO A 306 33.09 16.26 -4.72
C PRO A 306 33.45 15.49 -3.44
N ALA A 307 33.12 16.02 -2.26
CA ALA A 307 33.38 15.36 -0.99
C ALA A 307 32.53 14.08 -0.84
N MET A 308 31.26 14.14 -1.20
CA MET A 308 30.37 12.97 -1.19
C MET A 308 30.89 11.86 -2.11
N LYS A 309 31.33 12.21 -3.33
CA LYS A 309 31.95 11.28 -4.29
C LYS A 309 33.31 10.75 -3.81
N ALA A 310 34.10 11.56 -3.11
CA ALA A 310 35.38 11.10 -2.56
C ALA A 310 35.17 10.08 -1.43
N ALA A 311 34.17 10.29 -0.56
CA ALA A 311 33.82 9.32 0.47
C ALA A 311 33.18 8.06 -0.10
N LYS A 312 32.58 8.16 -1.29
CA LYS A 312 31.94 7.05 -1.96
C LYS A 312 32.21 7.09 -3.49
N PRO A 313 33.34 6.54 -3.93
CA PRO A 313 33.73 6.55 -5.34
C PRO A 313 32.87 5.63 -6.23
N SER A 314 31.99 4.82 -5.64
CA SER A 314 31.23 3.71 -6.25
C SER A 314 29.82 3.57 -5.64
N GLY A 315 28.87 3.10 -6.43
CA GLY A 315 27.45 2.94 -6.10
C GLY A 315 26.68 4.27 -6.05
N HIS A 316 25.41 4.22 -5.69
CA HIS A 316 24.56 5.41 -5.63
C HIS A 316 24.85 6.30 -4.42
N ILE A 317 24.86 7.62 -4.62
CA ILE A 317 24.77 8.57 -3.53
C ILE A 317 23.29 8.77 -3.21
N THR A 318 22.84 8.16 -2.11
CA THR A 318 21.41 7.99 -1.81
C THR A 318 20.91 9.03 -0.81
N MET A 319 19.85 9.75 -1.16
CA MET A 319 19.14 10.64 -0.25
C MET A 319 18.23 9.85 0.67
N TYR A 320 18.44 9.97 1.98
CA TYR A 320 17.53 9.42 2.99
C TYR A 320 16.42 10.42 3.34
N LEU A 321 15.17 9.99 3.27
CA LEU A 321 13.98 10.73 3.72
C LEU A 321 13.07 9.79 4.51
N SER A 322 12.27 10.31 5.45
CA SER A 322 11.11 9.60 6.00
C SER A 322 9.83 10.21 5.44
N ARG A 323 8.93 9.37 4.96
CA ARG A 323 7.64 9.81 4.42
C ARG A 323 6.76 10.42 5.52
N ALA A 324 6.77 9.82 6.70
CA ALA A 324 5.96 10.28 7.83
C ALA A 324 6.39 11.66 8.36
N TRP A 325 7.63 12.08 8.09
CA TRP A 325 8.21 13.26 8.72
C TRP A 325 8.74 14.33 7.74
N PHE A 326 8.33 14.32 6.48
CA PHE A 326 8.73 15.36 5.52
C PHE A 326 8.59 16.77 6.11
N SER A 327 9.59 17.62 5.84
CA SER A 327 9.62 19.01 6.32
C SER A 327 9.90 19.98 5.18
N CYS A 328 9.10 21.05 5.10
CA CYS A 328 9.14 22.07 4.05
C CYS A 328 9.79 23.38 4.52
N ARG A 329 10.22 24.23 3.57
CA ARG A 329 10.84 25.54 3.86
C ARG A 329 9.88 26.52 4.52
N ALA A 330 8.59 26.34 4.26
CA ALA A 330 7.56 27.13 4.90
C ALA A 330 7.45 26.67 6.36
N GLY A 331 8.28 27.26 7.22
CA GLY A 331 8.21 27.04 8.67
C GLY A 331 6.87 27.41 9.32
N ALA A 332 5.85 27.79 8.55
CA ALA A 332 4.58 28.33 9.03
C ALA A 332 3.35 28.25 8.06
N TYR A 333 3.33 27.48 6.97
CA TYR A 333 2.09 27.34 6.16
C TYR A 333 1.31 26.06 6.50
N ASP A 334 0.20 26.28 7.21
CA ASP A 334 -0.95 25.42 7.55
C ASP A 334 -0.70 23.92 7.75
N ASN A 335 -0.06 23.62 8.89
CA ASN A 335 0.08 22.27 9.44
C ASN A 335 -1.25 21.53 9.67
N TRP A 336 -2.41 22.20 9.69
CA TRP A 336 -3.63 21.58 10.21
C TRP A 336 -4.08 20.37 9.39
N GLU A 337 -3.98 20.43 8.05
CA GLU A 337 -4.22 19.27 7.20
C GLU A 337 -2.98 18.36 7.13
N TRP A 338 -1.79 18.92 6.88
CA TRP A 338 -0.64 18.08 6.56
C TRP A 338 -0.11 17.29 7.75
N ARG A 339 -0.38 17.69 9.00
CA ARG A 339 0.07 16.98 10.22
C ARG A 339 -1.07 16.22 10.90
N SER A 340 -2.07 15.79 10.15
CA SER A 340 -3.20 15.01 10.67
C SER A 340 -2.98 13.50 10.72
N GLY A 341 -1.77 13.02 10.44
CA GLY A 341 -1.42 11.62 10.67
C GLY A 341 -1.28 11.34 12.16
N GLU A 342 -1.41 10.08 12.55
CA GLU A 342 -1.13 9.62 13.91
C GLU A 342 0.23 10.16 14.42
N ASN A 343 0.27 10.66 15.66
CA ASN A 343 1.46 11.26 16.28
C ASN A 343 2.07 12.48 15.53
N GLY A 344 1.29 13.17 14.70
CA GLY A 344 1.77 14.33 13.93
C GLY A 344 2.53 13.97 12.66
N ALA A 345 2.43 12.72 12.22
CA ALA A 345 2.94 12.29 10.94
C ALA A 345 2.23 13.01 9.77
N VAL A 346 2.92 13.07 8.64
CA VAL A 346 2.45 13.78 7.46
C VAL A 346 1.31 13.03 6.77
N SER A 347 0.21 13.73 6.50
CA SER A 347 -0.83 13.31 5.55
C SER A 347 -0.61 14.00 4.20
N LEU A 348 -0.46 13.20 3.14
CA LEU A 348 -0.22 13.73 1.80
C LEU A 348 -1.47 14.39 1.22
N THR A 349 -1.25 15.50 0.52
CA THR A 349 -2.28 16.24 -0.23
C THR A 349 -1.75 16.55 -1.63
N PRO A 350 -2.61 16.87 -2.61
CA PRO A 350 -2.16 17.26 -3.94
C PRO A 350 -1.17 18.44 -3.93
N TYR A 351 -1.41 19.45 -3.07
CA TYR A 351 -0.54 20.62 -2.93
C TYR A 351 0.79 20.27 -2.27
N PHE A 352 0.77 19.45 -1.22
CA PHE A 352 2.02 19.02 -0.60
C PHE A 352 2.85 18.15 -1.55
N ASN A 353 2.20 17.27 -2.31
CA ASN A 353 2.85 16.52 -3.38
C ASN A 353 3.49 17.42 -4.44
N ASN A 354 2.84 18.53 -4.83
CA ASN A 354 3.45 19.50 -5.75
C ASN A 354 4.74 20.09 -5.18
N TYR A 355 4.71 20.49 -3.90
CA TYR A 355 5.89 21.02 -3.21
C TYR A 355 7.01 19.97 -3.12
N LEU A 356 6.70 18.75 -2.69
CA LEU A 356 7.67 17.65 -2.61
C LEU A 356 8.28 17.32 -3.98
N CYS A 357 7.50 17.37 -5.05
CA CYS A 357 8.00 17.19 -6.41
C CYS A 357 8.91 18.35 -6.84
N TRP A 358 8.57 19.58 -6.50
CA TRP A 358 9.40 20.76 -6.83
C TRP A 358 10.78 20.68 -6.17
N GLU A 359 10.85 20.32 -4.88
CA GLU A 359 12.15 20.13 -4.21
C GLU A 359 12.93 18.94 -4.77
N MET A 360 12.25 17.82 -5.07
CA MET A 360 12.89 16.63 -5.65
C MET A 360 13.48 16.93 -7.03
N ASP A 361 12.79 17.72 -7.85
CA ASP A 361 13.28 18.18 -9.15
C ASP A 361 14.61 18.93 -9.04
N GLN A 362 14.78 19.75 -8.00
CA GLN A 362 16.05 20.44 -7.76
C GLN A 362 17.18 19.47 -7.38
N TRP A 363 16.93 18.51 -6.49
CA TRP A 363 17.94 17.53 -6.08
C TRP A 363 18.44 16.67 -7.23
N ILE A 364 17.51 16.10 -7.99
CA ILE A 364 17.81 15.19 -9.10
C ILE A 364 18.33 15.97 -10.32
N GLY A 365 17.72 17.11 -10.65
CA GLY A 365 18.15 17.95 -11.77
C GLY A 365 19.55 18.53 -11.60
N ARG A 366 19.96 18.84 -10.36
CA ARG A 366 21.33 19.29 -10.03
C ARG A 366 22.32 18.13 -9.85
N LYS A 367 21.87 16.88 -9.97
CA LYS A 367 22.69 15.65 -9.82
C LYS A 367 23.43 15.59 -8.48
N ILE A 368 22.78 16.06 -7.41
CA ILE A 368 23.34 16.00 -6.05
C ILE A 368 23.15 14.59 -5.47
N TRP A 369 22.00 13.97 -5.75
CA TRP A 369 21.67 12.60 -5.34
C TRP A 369 21.41 11.73 -6.57
N ASP A 370 21.86 10.48 -6.52
CA ASP A 370 21.64 9.49 -7.58
C ASP A 370 20.43 8.58 -7.30
N ALA A 371 19.99 8.53 -6.05
CA ALA A 371 18.94 7.64 -5.58
C ALA A 371 18.19 8.27 -4.39
N VAL A 372 16.99 7.76 -4.10
CA VAL A 372 16.21 8.13 -2.92
C VAL A 372 15.86 6.87 -2.14
N TYR A 373 16.13 6.89 -0.84
CA TYR A 373 15.62 5.96 0.14
C TYR A 373 14.52 6.65 0.94
N LEU A 374 13.32 6.09 0.89
CA LEU A 374 12.15 6.58 1.60
C LEU A 374 11.78 5.62 2.73
N ASP A 375 12.10 6.03 3.95
CA ASP A 375 11.76 5.35 5.18
C ASP A 375 10.29 5.57 5.57
N GLU A 376 9.81 4.73 6.50
CA GLU A 376 8.48 4.85 7.10
C GLU A 376 7.35 4.93 6.07
N CYS A 377 7.43 4.11 5.03
CA CYS A 377 6.34 3.92 4.07
C CYS A 377 5.26 2.98 4.64
N TYR A 378 4.88 3.18 5.91
CA TYR A 378 3.75 2.49 6.52
C TYR A 378 2.49 3.32 6.46
N GLU A 379 1.33 2.67 6.30
CA GLU A 379 0.04 3.34 6.44
C GLU A 379 -0.08 3.98 7.82
N THR A 380 -0.11 5.31 7.81
CA THR A 380 -0.42 6.11 9.00
C THR A 380 -1.89 6.48 8.92
N PRO A 381 -2.71 6.10 9.91
CA PRO A 381 -4.09 6.56 9.99
C PRO A 381 -4.15 8.09 9.94
N ALA A 382 -4.84 8.63 8.95
CA ALA A 382 -5.09 10.05 8.79
C ALA A 382 -6.46 10.39 9.41
N ARG A 383 -6.45 11.25 10.43
CA ARG A 383 -7.63 11.64 11.21
C ARG A 383 -7.90 13.13 11.07
N ASN A 384 -8.67 13.47 10.04
CA ASN A 384 -9.11 14.84 9.80
C ASN A 384 -10.36 14.84 8.92
N ILE A 385 -11.53 14.99 9.57
CA ILE A 385 -12.83 15.02 8.90
C ILE A 385 -12.97 16.27 8.03
N GLU A 386 -12.49 17.42 8.51
CA GLU A 386 -12.60 18.71 7.81
C GLU A 386 -11.80 18.69 6.50
N ALA A 387 -10.60 18.12 6.50
CA ALA A 387 -9.79 17.89 5.31
C ALA A 387 -10.29 16.72 4.43
N GLY A 388 -11.29 15.97 4.90
CA GLY A 388 -11.86 14.81 4.18
C GLY A 388 -10.97 13.56 4.17
N PHE A 389 -10.02 13.45 5.10
CA PHE A 389 -9.13 12.28 5.18
C PHE A 389 -9.79 11.11 5.91
N SER A 390 -10.66 11.40 6.87
CA SER A 390 -11.42 10.42 7.64
C SER A 390 -12.93 10.61 7.45
N VAL A 391 -13.72 9.65 7.92
CA VAL A 391 -15.17 9.71 7.84
C VAL A 391 -15.81 9.54 9.22
N LYS A 392 -16.92 10.24 9.44
CA LYS A 392 -17.76 10.07 10.62
C LYS A 392 -18.73 8.91 10.39
N LEU A 393 -18.75 7.96 11.31
CA LEU A 393 -19.65 6.82 11.32
C LEU A 393 -21.01 7.18 11.93
N PRO A 394 -22.07 6.38 11.67
CA PRO A 394 -23.40 6.66 12.22
C PRO A 394 -23.48 6.65 13.76
N ASP A 395 -22.59 5.92 14.43
CA ASP A 395 -22.48 5.92 15.90
C ASP A 395 -21.74 7.15 16.46
N GLY A 396 -21.30 8.06 15.59
CA GLY A 396 -20.58 9.28 15.93
C GLY A 396 -19.07 9.12 16.02
N THR A 397 -18.53 7.91 15.94
CA THR A 397 -17.08 7.65 15.94
C THR A 397 -16.44 8.05 14.61
N GLU A 398 -15.12 8.27 14.63
CA GLU A 398 -14.33 8.59 13.43
C GLU A 398 -13.58 7.34 12.95
N GLN A 399 -13.88 6.92 11.72
CA GLN A 399 -13.06 5.96 11.00
C GLN A 399 -11.94 6.71 10.26
N PRO A 400 -10.66 6.42 10.57
CA PRO A 400 -9.55 7.07 9.89
C PRO A 400 -9.48 6.65 8.42
N GLY A 401 -8.77 7.45 7.62
CA GLY A 401 -8.34 7.05 6.29
C GLY A 401 -6.84 6.79 6.19
N VAL A 402 -6.41 6.59 4.96
CA VAL A 402 -5.02 6.65 4.51
C VAL A 402 -4.95 7.54 3.27
N ARG A 403 -3.74 7.76 2.74
CA ARG A 403 -3.50 8.63 1.57
C ARG A 403 -2.86 7.84 0.44
N ASN A 404 -3.50 6.74 0.03
CA ASN A 404 -2.98 5.80 -0.98
C ASN A 404 -2.88 6.44 -2.37
N PHE A 405 -3.90 7.20 -2.80
CA PHE A 405 -3.85 7.89 -4.09
C PHE A 405 -2.77 8.97 -4.13
N ASP A 406 -2.66 9.79 -3.08
CA ASP A 406 -1.62 10.82 -3.02
C ASP A 406 -0.22 10.23 -2.88
N PHE A 407 -0.05 9.14 -2.13
CA PHE A 407 1.25 8.46 -2.08
C PHE A 407 1.63 7.87 -3.44
N ARG A 408 0.66 7.27 -4.13
CA ARG A 408 0.81 6.80 -5.51
C ARG A 408 1.26 7.92 -6.46
N GLU A 409 0.57 9.05 -6.44
CA GLU A 409 0.91 10.19 -7.30
C GLU A 409 2.30 10.76 -7.00
N LEU A 410 2.68 10.84 -5.72
CA LEU A 410 4.01 11.29 -5.33
C LEU A 410 5.09 10.39 -5.94
N MET A 411 4.99 9.08 -5.73
CA MET A 411 6.00 8.13 -6.19
C MET A 411 6.05 8.05 -7.73
N LYS A 412 4.89 8.10 -8.39
CA LYS A 412 4.77 8.18 -9.86
C LYS A 412 5.51 9.41 -10.41
N ARG A 413 5.29 10.57 -9.81
CA ARG A 413 5.90 11.84 -10.23
C ARG A 413 7.39 11.91 -9.91
N TRP A 414 7.81 11.44 -8.74
CA TRP A 414 9.24 11.31 -8.42
C TRP A 414 9.96 10.44 -9.44
N ARG A 415 9.40 9.27 -9.81
CA ARG A 415 9.95 8.44 -10.89
C ARG A 415 10.01 9.21 -12.22
N GLY A 416 8.98 10.00 -12.52
CA GLY A 416 8.93 10.87 -13.70
C GLY A 416 10.03 11.94 -13.72
N ILE A 417 10.37 12.53 -12.57
CA ILE A 417 11.46 13.53 -12.45
C ILE A 417 12.80 12.93 -12.84
N PHE A 418 13.10 11.70 -12.39
CA PHE A 418 14.31 10.98 -12.82
C PHE A 418 14.36 10.85 -14.35
N ALA A 419 13.26 10.40 -14.97
CA ALA A 419 13.16 10.28 -16.42
C ALA A 419 13.32 11.63 -17.14
N GLN A 420 12.70 12.70 -16.63
CA GLN A 420 12.80 14.06 -17.17
C GLN A 420 14.25 14.56 -17.22
N HIS A 421 15.06 14.23 -16.22
CA HIS A 421 16.47 14.62 -16.14
C HIS A 421 17.44 13.60 -16.78
N ASN A 422 16.92 12.60 -17.50
CA ASN A 422 17.69 11.49 -18.07
C ASN A 422 18.56 10.76 -17.02
N VAL A 423 18.08 10.66 -15.79
CA VAL A 423 18.69 9.87 -14.72
C VAL A 423 17.90 8.57 -14.59
N PRO A 424 18.55 7.39 -14.63
CA PRO A 424 17.86 6.14 -14.34
C PRO A 424 17.20 6.20 -12.96
N PRO A 425 15.88 5.93 -12.83
CA PRO A 425 15.21 5.95 -11.54
C PRO A 425 15.83 4.95 -10.56
N MET A 426 16.11 5.42 -9.35
CA MET A 426 16.49 4.57 -8.22
C MET A 426 15.74 5.03 -6.98
N LEU A 427 14.49 4.58 -6.87
CA LEU A 427 13.62 4.80 -5.73
C LEU A 427 13.56 3.53 -4.89
N ILE A 428 13.91 3.67 -3.63
CA ILE A 428 13.92 2.61 -2.63
C ILE A 428 12.97 3.00 -1.52
N ALA A 429 12.15 2.06 -1.05
CA ALA A 429 11.23 2.31 0.06
C ALA A 429 11.40 1.28 1.18
N HIS A 430 11.13 1.66 2.42
CA HIS A 430 11.02 0.74 3.53
C HIS A 430 9.58 0.71 4.02
N HIS A 431 8.93 -0.45 3.90
CA HIS A 431 7.51 -0.59 4.21
C HIS A 431 7.25 -0.98 5.66
N THR A 432 8.31 -1.20 6.46
CA THR A 432 8.26 -1.34 7.92
C THR A 432 7.36 -2.50 8.38
N HIS A 433 6.05 -2.27 8.52
CA HIS A 433 5.06 -3.29 8.87
C HIS A 433 3.79 -3.26 8.00
N SER A 434 3.74 -2.41 6.98
CA SER A 434 2.59 -2.19 6.10
C SER A 434 2.87 -2.70 4.67
N TRP A 435 1.97 -2.41 3.72
CA TRP A 435 2.16 -2.69 2.29
C TRP A 435 1.35 -1.76 1.37
N GLN A 436 1.80 -0.51 1.23
CA GLN A 436 1.15 0.47 0.33
C GLN A 436 1.55 0.29 -1.13
N TYR A 437 1.21 -0.85 -1.71
CA TYR A 437 1.61 -1.21 -3.08
C TYR A 437 1.27 -0.13 -4.12
N ALA A 438 0.16 0.60 -3.93
CA ALA A 438 -0.26 1.71 -4.80
C ALA A 438 0.88 2.71 -5.09
N GLY A 439 1.71 3.04 -4.10
CA GLY A 439 2.91 3.87 -4.28
C GLY A 439 4.20 3.06 -4.50
N LEU A 440 4.35 1.94 -3.79
CA LEU A 440 5.57 1.12 -3.85
C LEU A 440 5.82 0.48 -5.22
N VAL A 441 4.77 0.33 -6.06
CA VAL A 441 4.88 -0.15 -7.44
C VAL A 441 5.86 0.67 -8.30
N PHE A 442 6.10 1.93 -7.94
CA PHE A 442 7.05 2.81 -8.63
C PHE A 442 8.48 2.75 -8.10
N CYS A 443 8.75 1.98 -7.05
CA CYS A 443 10.09 1.79 -6.50
C CYS A 443 10.85 0.70 -7.24
N GLU A 444 12.15 0.84 -7.41
CA GLU A 444 13.06 -0.20 -7.88
C GLU A 444 13.13 -1.35 -6.86
N ALA A 445 13.09 -1.00 -5.57
CA ALA A 445 13.26 -1.91 -4.46
C ALA A 445 12.45 -1.50 -3.23
N CYS A 446 12.12 -2.48 -2.40
CA CYS A 446 11.58 -2.25 -1.06
C CYS A 446 12.31 -3.08 0.01
N LEU A 447 12.37 -2.56 1.23
CA LEU A 447 12.90 -3.26 2.40
C LEU A 447 11.77 -3.69 3.35
N ASP A 448 11.90 -4.89 3.90
CA ASP A 448 11.09 -5.44 5.00
C ASP A 448 11.96 -5.72 6.24
N GLY A 449 11.31 -6.04 7.36
CA GLY A 449 11.90 -6.74 8.50
C GLY A 449 11.97 -5.94 9.81
N GLU A 450 11.48 -4.71 9.87
CA GLU A 450 11.58 -3.87 11.09
C GLU A 450 10.98 -4.51 12.34
N ASN A 451 9.83 -5.20 12.21
CA ASN A 451 9.09 -5.79 13.33
C ASN A 451 9.21 -7.32 13.44
N SER A 452 9.96 -7.96 12.54
CA SER A 452 10.18 -9.41 12.52
C SER A 452 11.68 -9.66 12.39
N PRO A 453 12.43 -9.53 13.50
CA PRO A 453 13.88 -9.59 13.46
C PRO A 453 14.38 -10.91 12.88
N ILE A 454 15.36 -10.81 11.99
CA ILE A 454 16.10 -11.96 11.47
C ILE A 454 16.89 -12.65 12.59
N VAL A 455 17.34 -11.88 13.58
CA VAL A 455 18.03 -12.34 14.79
C VAL A 455 17.16 -12.03 16.01
N SER A 456 16.47 -13.04 16.53
CA SER A 456 15.87 -12.97 17.87
C SER A 456 16.92 -13.35 18.92
N LEU A 457 16.97 -12.62 20.04
CA LEU A 457 17.77 -12.99 21.21
C LEU A 457 16.95 -13.88 22.18
N GLN A 458 15.64 -14.00 21.95
CA GLN A 458 14.69 -14.71 22.83
C GLN A 458 13.96 -15.89 22.16
N SER A 459 13.84 -15.93 20.83
CA SER A 459 13.17 -16.98 20.05
C SER A 459 14.13 -17.88 19.28
N ARG A 460 13.63 -19.07 18.93
CA ARG A 460 14.23 -19.97 17.95
C ARG A 460 14.06 -19.38 16.53
N ASP A 461 14.88 -19.86 15.59
CA ASP A 461 15.12 -19.50 14.16
C ASP A 461 14.19 -18.47 13.45
N TRP A 462 14.68 -17.76 12.43
CA TRP A 462 13.94 -16.77 11.62
C TRP A 462 12.62 -17.30 11.02
N ILE A 463 12.54 -18.61 10.73
CA ILE A 463 11.29 -19.23 10.25
C ILE A 463 10.18 -19.21 11.30
N ASP A 464 10.52 -19.09 12.58
CA ASP A 464 9.56 -18.95 13.68
C ASP A 464 9.08 -17.49 13.85
N SER A 465 9.79 -16.51 13.30
CA SER A 465 9.43 -15.07 13.37
C SER A 465 8.73 -14.54 12.10
N THR A 466 8.73 -15.31 11.01
CA THR A 466 8.08 -14.96 9.74
C THR A 466 7.11 -16.08 9.32
N SER A 467 5.81 -15.77 9.23
CA SER A 467 4.83 -16.76 8.76
C SER A 467 5.01 -17.08 7.27
N LYS A 468 4.68 -18.33 6.90
CA LYS A 468 4.67 -18.76 5.48
C LYS A 468 3.80 -17.84 4.63
N GLU A 469 2.65 -17.43 5.15
CA GLU A 469 1.70 -16.57 4.47
C GLU A 469 2.31 -15.20 4.19
N ARG A 470 3.02 -14.59 5.14
CA ARG A 470 3.73 -13.32 4.94
C ARG A 470 4.83 -13.47 3.89
N PHE A 471 5.57 -14.56 3.93
CA PHE A 471 6.64 -14.84 2.98
C PHE A 471 6.13 -14.98 1.53
N GLU A 472 5.05 -15.75 1.35
CA GLU A 472 4.46 -16.02 0.03
C GLU A 472 3.67 -14.85 -0.56
N THR A 473 3.20 -13.92 0.28
CA THR A 473 2.45 -12.73 -0.13
C THR A 473 3.32 -11.49 -0.11
N LEU A 474 3.61 -10.93 1.06
CA LEU A 474 4.26 -9.64 1.23
C LEU A 474 5.69 -9.61 0.66
N GLN A 475 6.46 -10.66 0.90
CA GLN A 475 7.89 -10.69 0.58
C GLN A 475 8.19 -11.26 -0.80
N ASN A 476 7.15 -11.58 -1.55
CA ASN A 476 7.24 -12.22 -2.84
C ASN A 476 7.47 -11.18 -3.95
N ALA A 477 8.75 -10.95 -4.28
CA ALA A 477 9.13 -10.01 -5.32
C ALA A 477 8.44 -10.32 -6.67
N ARG A 478 8.31 -11.60 -7.04
CA ARG A 478 7.68 -12.04 -8.29
C ARG A 478 6.22 -11.66 -8.39
N LEU A 479 5.51 -11.72 -7.27
CA LEU A 479 4.11 -11.32 -7.16
C LEU A 479 3.95 -9.81 -7.40
N TRP A 480 4.83 -8.98 -6.84
CA TRP A 480 4.66 -7.53 -6.86
C TRP A 480 5.38 -6.80 -8.00
N GLY A 481 6.37 -7.42 -8.62
CA GLY A 481 7.21 -6.73 -9.61
C GLY A 481 8.11 -5.66 -8.98
N VAL A 482 8.42 -5.81 -7.69
CA VAL A 482 9.31 -4.92 -6.93
C VAL A 482 10.35 -5.81 -6.25
N ALA A 483 11.62 -5.42 -6.31
CA ALA A 483 12.67 -6.19 -5.67
C ALA A 483 12.57 -6.05 -4.14
N THR A 484 12.38 -7.15 -3.41
CA THR A 484 12.25 -7.11 -1.96
C THR A 484 13.56 -7.52 -1.29
N PHE A 485 14.02 -6.69 -0.36
CA PHE A 485 15.20 -6.93 0.47
C PHE A 485 14.78 -6.95 1.94
N TYR A 486 15.62 -7.55 2.76
CA TYR A 486 15.49 -7.47 4.21
C TYR A 486 16.52 -6.49 4.76
N MET A 487 16.13 -5.74 5.79
CA MET A 487 17.10 -4.96 6.54
C MET A 487 18.17 -5.88 7.18
N PRO A 488 19.46 -5.53 7.11
CA PRO A 488 20.57 -6.33 7.61
C PRO A 488 20.83 -6.10 9.10
N PHE A 489 20.06 -5.22 9.74
CA PHE A 489 20.34 -4.65 11.06
C PHE A 489 19.61 -5.34 12.20
N ILE A 490 18.87 -6.41 11.92
CA ILE A 490 17.84 -6.85 12.86
C ILE A 490 18.36 -7.98 13.73
N ALA A 491 19.15 -7.60 14.73
CA ALA A 491 19.13 -8.25 16.03
C ALA A 491 18.25 -7.46 16.98
N GLU A 492 17.50 -8.15 17.85
CA GLU A 492 16.82 -7.48 18.97
C GLU A 492 17.82 -6.54 19.65
N GLY A 493 17.51 -5.24 19.73
CA GLY A 493 18.38 -4.23 20.33
C GLY A 493 19.45 -3.60 19.43
N GLY A 494 19.45 -3.81 18.11
CA GLY A 494 20.23 -3.00 17.17
C GLY A 494 21.60 -3.56 16.74
N PHE A 495 22.48 -2.67 16.24
CA PHE A 495 23.70 -3.00 15.50
C PHE A 495 24.70 -3.84 16.31
N GLU A 496 24.79 -3.62 17.62
CA GLU A 496 25.69 -4.32 18.54
C GLU A 496 25.38 -5.82 18.72
N ASN A 497 24.19 -6.29 18.34
CA ASN A 497 23.74 -7.64 18.65
C ASN A 497 23.79 -8.60 17.45
N LYS A 498 24.29 -8.16 16.29
CA LYS A 498 24.37 -8.94 15.04
C LYS A 498 25.15 -10.26 15.17
N GLU A 499 26.15 -10.31 16.03
CA GLU A 499 26.97 -11.52 16.27
C GLU A 499 26.37 -12.47 17.32
N LYS A 500 25.33 -12.04 18.04
CA LYS A 500 24.70 -12.81 19.13
C LYS A 500 23.66 -13.82 18.65
N SER A 501 23.42 -13.88 17.34
CA SER A 501 22.56 -14.89 16.73
C SER A 501 23.11 -16.29 16.94
N GLN A 502 22.23 -17.26 17.22
CA GLN A 502 22.59 -18.68 17.26
C GLN A 502 22.93 -19.26 15.87
N TYR A 503 22.49 -18.63 14.77
CA TYR A 503 22.63 -19.16 13.38
C TYR A 503 23.00 -18.09 12.33
N PRO A 504 24.10 -17.34 12.49
CA PRO A 504 24.42 -16.19 11.65
C PRO A 504 24.54 -16.53 10.15
N ARG A 505 25.00 -17.74 9.79
CA ARG A 505 25.18 -18.15 8.38
C ARG A 505 23.88 -18.52 7.67
N TRP A 506 22.89 -19.06 8.38
CA TRP A 506 21.59 -19.46 7.83
C TRP A 506 20.70 -18.24 7.57
N GLN A 507 20.76 -17.24 8.44
CA GLN A 507 20.03 -15.98 8.32
C GLN A 507 20.38 -15.22 7.06
N TRP A 508 21.67 -15.05 6.77
CA TRP A 508 22.09 -14.43 5.50
C TRP A 508 21.66 -15.26 4.28
N ARG A 509 21.58 -16.58 4.39
CA ARG A 509 21.06 -17.43 3.31
C ARG A 509 19.54 -17.26 3.14
N MET A 510 18.78 -17.15 4.22
CA MET A 510 17.33 -16.95 4.21
C MET A 510 16.92 -15.55 3.73
N ALA A 511 17.58 -14.49 4.22
CA ALA A 511 17.41 -13.15 3.68
C ALA A 511 17.70 -13.09 2.16
N ARG A 512 18.65 -13.92 1.69
CA ARG A 512 18.97 -14.09 0.26
C ARG A 512 18.00 -15.02 -0.48
N GLN A 513 17.35 -15.95 0.19
CA GLN A 513 16.38 -16.87 -0.39
C GLN A 513 14.98 -16.22 -0.48
N ALA A 514 14.65 -15.31 0.45
CA ALA A 514 13.53 -14.38 0.34
C ALA A 514 13.64 -13.53 -0.93
N GLN A 515 14.86 -13.16 -1.32
CA GLN A 515 15.15 -12.49 -2.59
C GLN A 515 15.09 -13.44 -3.81
N SER A 516 14.96 -14.76 -3.62
CA SER A 516 15.10 -15.76 -4.70
C SER A 516 13.78 -16.24 -5.32
N MET A 517 12.64 -16.07 -4.65
CA MET A 517 11.33 -16.47 -5.21
C MET A 517 10.81 -15.48 -6.26
#